data_AF-A0AAJ5QWP5-F1
#
_entry.id   AF-A0AAJ5QWP5-F1
#
_cell.length_a   1.000
_cell.length_b   1.000
_cell.length_c   1.000
_cell.angle_alpha   90.00
_cell.angle_beta   90.00
_cell.angle_gamma   90.00
#
_symmetry.space_group_name_H-M   'P 1'
#
loop_
_entity.id
_entity.type
_entity.pdbx_description
1 polymer ?
#
loop_
_entity_poly.entity_id
_entity_poly.type
_entity_poly.pdbx_seq_one_letter_code
_entity_poly.pdbx_strand_id
1 'polypeptide(L)'
;MAFEEKKKKALALMEEKKMWRSNYAPPLLRLFWKAGGKMPPPPFAPFWLNMLFFAVWFGPLWGVFMWFSTWQSEGYSASGTLFASATAGVLFGFFMALFHAWRKRANKLPDWDRL
;
A
#
# COMPACT_ATOMS: atom_id res chain seq x y z
N MET A 1 -13.36 8.07 -18.84
CA MET A 1 -13.22 8.99 -17.68
C MET A 1 -11.75 9.26 -17.46
N ALA A 2 -11.38 10.52 -17.26
CA ALA A 2 -10.02 10.83 -16.84
C ALA A 2 -9.76 10.16 -15.49
N PHE A 3 -8.59 9.54 -15.30
CA PHE A 3 -8.22 8.87 -14.03
C PHE A 3 -8.53 9.73 -12.79
N GLU A 4 -8.36 11.04 -12.92
CA GLU A 4 -8.69 12.05 -11.91
C GLU A 4 -10.18 12.10 -11.53
N GLU A 5 -11.09 11.97 -12.50
CA GLU A 5 -12.53 11.94 -12.24
C GLU A 5 -12.94 10.66 -11.50
N LYS A 6 -12.44 9.50 -11.94
CA LYS A 6 -12.67 8.22 -11.25
C LYS A 6 -12.09 8.25 -9.83
N LYS A 7 -10.90 8.82 -9.64
CA LYS A 7 -10.30 9.02 -8.32
C LYS A 7 -11.19 9.89 -7.44
N LYS A 8 -11.67 11.02 -7.95
CA LYS A 8 -12.55 11.94 -7.20
C LYS A 8 -13.85 11.26 -6.77
N LYS A 9 -14.49 10.51 -7.68
CA LYS A 9 -15.69 9.71 -7.36
C LYS A 9 -15.43 8.65 -6.30
N ALA A 10 -14.32 7.91 -6.42
CA ALA A 10 -13.95 6.89 -5.46
C ALA A 10 -13.71 7.48 -4.07
N LEU A 11 -13.03 8.63 -3.99
CA LEU A 11 -12.80 9.35 -2.73
C LEU A 11 -14.12 9.83 -2.11
N ALA A 12 -15.02 10.42 -2.90
CA ALA A 12 -16.33 10.86 -2.44
C ALA A 12 -17.17 9.70 -1.90
N LEU A 13 -17.18 8.55 -2.58
CA LEU A 13 -17.90 7.36 -2.14
C LEU A 13 -17.36 6.80 -0.82
N MET A 14 -16.05 6.84 -0.63
CA MET A 14 -15.42 6.40 0.64
C MET A 14 -15.68 7.38 1.78
N GLU A 15 -15.75 8.67 1.49
CA GLU A 15 -16.14 9.72 2.44
C GLU A 15 -17.61 9.59 2.87
N GLU A 16 -18.51 9.33 1.92
CA GLU A 16 -19.94 9.06 2.17
C GLU A 16 -20.12 7.82 3.08
N LYS A 17 -19.32 6.78 2.85
CA LYS A 17 -19.27 5.58 3.70
C LYS A 17 -18.58 5.78 5.05
N LYS A 18 -18.25 7.02 5.43
CA LYS A 18 -17.57 7.41 6.67
C LYS A 18 -16.25 6.66 6.90
N MET A 19 -15.55 6.30 5.82
CA MET A 19 -14.25 5.65 5.94
C MET A 19 -13.20 6.66 6.42
N TRP A 20 -12.24 6.21 7.21
CA TRP A 20 -11.15 7.09 7.67
C TRP A 20 -10.24 7.47 6.49
N ARG A 21 -9.95 8.76 6.32
CA ARG A 21 -9.22 9.27 5.14
C ARG A 21 -7.83 8.69 4.94
N SER A 22 -7.04 8.57 6.01
CA SER A 22 -5.74 7.89 6.01
C SER A 22 -5.79 6.43 5.54
N ASN A 23 -6.94 5.75 5.64
CA ASN A 23 -7.08 4.35 5.28
C ASN A 23 -7.27 4.12 3.77
N TYR A 24 -7.77 5.11 3.04
CA TYR A 24 -7.95 5.02 1.58
C TYR A 24 -7.11 6.04 0.79
N ALA A 25 -6.57 7.05 1.46
CA ALA A 25 -5.61 8.00 0.93
C ALA A 25 -4.43 8.13 1.91
N PRO A 26 -3.63 7.06 2.09
CA PRO A 26 -2.46 7.13 2.96
C PRO A 26 -1.53 8.26 2.49
N PRO A 27 -0.81 8.94 3.40
CA PRO A 27 0.04 10.08 3.06
C PRO A 27 0.98 9.83 1.88
N LEU A 28 1.58 8.63 1.85
CA LEU A 28 2.48 8.18 0.79
C LEU A 28 1.79 8.12 -0.57
N LEU A 29 0.57 7.59 -0.63
CA LEU A 29 -0.19 7.54 -1.88
C LEU A 29 -0.60 8.94 -2.35
N ARG A 30 -0.86 9.87 -1.41
CA ARG A 30 -1.11 11.27 -1.78
C ARG A 30 0.12 11.93 -2.40
N LEU A 31 1.32 11.63 -1.90
CA LEU A 31 2.58 12.08 -2.50
C LEU A 31 2.76 11.45 -3.88
N PHE A 32 2.47 10.15 -4.02
CA PHE A 32 2.53 9.46 -5.31
C PHE A 32 1.59 10.07 -6.35
N TRP A 33 0.36 10.44 -5.96
CA TRP A 33 -0.56 11.17 -6.83
C TRP A 33 -0.05 12.57 -7.19
N LYS A 34 0.57 13.29 -6.26
CA LYS A 34 1.20 14.60 -6.54
C LYS A 34 2.36 14.48 -7.51
N ALA A 35 3.09 13.36 -7.49
CA ALA A 35 4.16 13.07 -8.44
C ALA A 35 3.65 12.60 -9.83
N GLY A 36 2.33 12.59 -10.07
CA GLY A 36 1.71 12.18 -11.33
C GLY A 36 1.44 10.68 -11.46
N GLY A 37 1.64 9.92 -10.38
CA GLY A 37 1.39 8.48 -10.34
C GLY A 37 -0.10 8.14 -10.49
N LYS A 38 -0.43 7.19 -11.37
CA LYS A 38 -1.81 6.79 -11.68
C LYS A 38 -2.22 5.50 -10.95
N MET A 39 -2.10 5.49 -9.62
CA MET A 39 -2.52 4.34 -8.81
C MET A 39 -3.92 4.55 -8.23
N PRO A 40 -4.89 3.63 -8.45
CA PRO A 40 -6.19 3.71 -7.79
C PRO A 40 -6.06 3.62 -6.26
N PRO A 41 -7.03 4.15 -5.49
CA PRO A 41 -7.00 4.02 -4.04
C PRO A 41 -6.92 2.55 -3.60
N PRO A 42 -6.28 2.21 -2.47
CA PRO A 42 -5.98 0.81 -2.13
C PRO A 42 -7.20 -0.12 -2.11
N PRO A 43 -8.39 0.29 -1.62
CA PRO A 43 -9.58 -0.56 -1.70
C PRO A 43 -10.08 -0.87 -3.13
N PHE A 44 -9.70 -0.07 -4.12
CA PHE A 44 -10.08 -0.22 -5.53
C PHE A 44 -8.95 -0.78 -6.40
N ALA A 45 -7.71 -0.76 -5.91
CA ALA A 45 -6.56 -1.33 -6.58
C ALA A 45 -6.63 -2.87 -6.63
N PRO A 46 -6.09 -3.50 -7.69
CA PRO A 46 -5.99 -4.95 -7.73
C PRO A 46 -5.04 -5.47 -6.64
N PHE A 47 -5.27 -6.71 -6.19
CA PHE A 47 -4.55 -7.31 -5.08
C PHE A 47 -3.03 -7.26 -5.25
N TRP A 48 -2.53 -7.62 -6.43
CA TRP A 48 -1.10 -7.64 -6.73
C TRP A 48 -0.46 -6.24 -6.65
N LEU A 49 -1.18 -5.19 -7.06
CA LEU A 49 -0.67 -3.83 -7.05
C LEU A 49 -0.56 -3.29 -5.62
N ASN A 50 -1.57 -3.58 -4.77
CA ASN A 50 -1.47 -3.29 -3.34
C ASN A 50 -0.30 -4.02 -2.70
N MET A 51 -0.16 -5.32 -2.97
CA MET A 51 0.91 -6.14 -2.43
C MET A 51 2.28 -5.55 -2.78
N LEU A 52 2.53 -5.25 -4.05
CA LEU A 52 3.79 -4.64 -4.50
C LEU A 52 4.01 -3.25 -3.88
N PHE A 53 2.98 -2.40 -3.87
CA PHE A 53 3.10 -1.04 -3.33
C PHE A 53 3.51 -1.04 -1.86
N PHE A 54 2.86 -1.87 -1.04
CA PHE A 54 3.19 -1.98 0.37
C PHE A 54 4.51 -2.72 0.62
N ALA A 55 4.85 -3.73 -0.19
CA ALA A 55 6.11 -4.45 -0.08
C ALA A 55 7.33 -3.58 -0.41
N VAL A 56 7.26 -2.83 -1.52
CA VAL A 56 8.35 -1.95 -1.98
C VAL A 56 8.58 -0.79 -1.02
N TRP A 57 7.54 -0.30 -0.35
CA TRP A 57 7.70 0.73 0.67
C TRP A 57 8.22 0.17 2.00
N PHE A 58 7.59 -0.90 2.50
CA PHE A 58 7.89 -1.43 3.82
C PHE A 58 9.23 -2.16 3.88
N GLY A 59 9.57 -2.96 2.87
CA GLY A 59 10.78 -3.78 2.86
C GLY A 59 12.06 -2.97 3.07
N PRO A 60 12.35 -1.94 2.25
CA PRO A 60 13.51 -1.09 2.43
C PRO A 60 13.46 -0.27 3.73
N LEU A 61 12.30 0.29 4.10
CA LEU A 61 12.16 1.08 5.31
C LEU A 61 12.48 0.26 6.56
N TRP A 62 11.90 -0.94 6.64
CA TRP A 62 12.14 -1.88 7.73
C TRP A 62 13.57 -2.42 7.70
N GLY A 63 14.11 -2.74 6.53
CA GLY A 63 15.49 -3.20 6.36
C GLY A 63 16.53 -2.17 6.81
N VAL A 64 16.34 -0.90 6.46
CA VAL A 64 17.20 0.22 6.92
C VAL A 64 17.08 0.40 8.43
N PHE A 65 15.86 0.35 8.97
CA PHE A 65 15.65 0.43 10.41
C PHE A 65 16.37 -0.71 11.18
N MET A 66 16.22 -1.94 10.72
CA MET A 66 16.90 -3.11 11.30
C MET A 66 18.42 -3.06 11.15
N TRP A 67 18.91 -2.53 10.02
CA TRP A 67 20.34 -2.32 9.79
C TRP A 67 20.96 -1.47 10.90
N PHE A 68 20.39 -0.29 11.16
CA PHE A 68 20.89 0.63 12.17
C PHE A 68 20.59 0.20 13.62
N SER A 69 19.57 -0.65 13.83
CA SER A 69 19.18 -1.07 15.18
C SER A 69 19.96 -2.27 15.69
N THR A 70 20.15 -3.32 14.87
CA THR A 70 20.69 -4.60 15.36
C THR A 70 21.63 -5.28 14.36
N TRP A 71 21.28 -5.32 13.07
CA TRP A 71 22.02 -6.13 12.10
C TRP A 71 23.45 -5.65 11.87
N GLN A 72 23.70 -4.34 11.89
CA GLN A 72 25.06 -3.81 11.77
C GLN A 72 25.95 -4.23 12.95
N SER A 73 25.43 -4.25 14.18
CA SER A 73 26.19 -4.65 15.36
C SER A 73 26.39 -6.16 15.47
N GLU A 74 25.50 -6.96 14.87
CA GLU A 74 25.56 -8.43 14.89
C GLU A 74 26.37 -9.03 13.73
N GLY A 75 26.92 -8.19 12.83
CA GLY A 75 27.74 -8.65 11.71
C GLY A 75 26.93 -9.38 10.62
N TYR A 76 25.65 -9.05 10.47
CA TYR A 76 24.80 -9.65 9.44
C TYR A 76 25.35 -9.40 8.03
N SER A 77 25.33 -10.44 7.19
CA SER A 77 25.74 -10.33 5.80
C SER A 77 24.76 -9.48 4.98
N ALA A 78 25.26 -8.75 3.99
CA ALA A 78 24.43 -7.93 3.11
C ALA A 78 23.37 -8.76 2.34
N SER A 79 23.67 -10.02 2.02
CA SER A 79 22.70 -10.92 1.38
C SER A 79 21.60 -11.36 2.35
N GLY A 80 21.94 -11.64 3.61
CA GLY A 80 20.97 -11.99 4.65
C GLY A 80 20.00 -10.85 4.96
N THR A 81 20.50 -9.62 5.04
CA THR A 81 19.66 -8.44 5.28
C THR A 81 18.73 -8.14 4.12
N LEU A 82 19.21 -8.27 2.87
CA LEU A 82 18.37 -8.13 1.68
C LEU A 82 17.27 -9.20 1.64
N PHE A 83 17.61 -10.47 1.91
CA PHE A 83 16.64 -11.56 1.92
C PHE A 83 15.58 -11.39 3.02
N ALA A 84 16.00 -11.06 4.24
CA ALA A 84 15.10 -10.80 5.36
C ALA A 84 14.17 -9.61 5.08
N SER A 85 14.72 -8.52 4.54
CA SER A 85 13.95 -7.30 4.20
C SER A 85 12.95 -7.54 3.08
N ALA A 86 13.35 -8.28 2.04
CA ALA A 86 12.45 -8.68 0.96
C ALA A 86 11.32 -9.58 1.47
N THR A 87 11.65 -10.57 2.31
CA THR A 87 10.66 -11.50 2.87
C THR A 87 9.65 -10.78 3.76
N ALA A 88 10.12 -9.90 4.65
CA ALA A 88 9.27 -9.06 5.48
C ALA A 88 8.38 -8.13 4.63
N GLY A 89 8.95 -7.51 3.59
CA GLY A 89 8.22 -6.70 2.62
C GLY A 89 7.08 -7.47 1.94
N VAL A 90 7.37 -8.65 1.39
CA VAL A 90 6.37 -9.49 0.70
C VAL A 90 5.26 -9.94 1.66
N LEU A 91 5.62 -10.43 2.85
CA LEU A 91 4.63 -10.85 3.86
C LEU A 91 3.73 -9.67 4.28
N PHE A 92 4.33 -8.52 4.59
CA PHE A 92 3.59 -7.32 4.95
C PHE A 92 2.67 -6.86 3.82
N GLY A 93 3.19 -6.82 2.58
CA GLY A 93 2.40 -6.46 1.40
C GLY A 93 1.23 -7.41 1.19
N PHE A 94 1.42 -8.71 1.39
CA PHE A 94 0.38 -9.73 1.28
C PHE A 94 -0.74 -9.53 2.31
N PHE A 95 -0.39 -9.35 3.59
CA PHE A 95 -1.38 -9.08 4.64
C PHE A 95 -2.12 -7.76 4.42
N MET A 96 -1.43 -6.71 3.97
CA MET A 96 -2.06 -5.44 3.63
C MET A 96 -3.02 -5.57 2.44
N ALA A 97 -2.64 -6.32 1.41
CA ALA A 97 -3.51 -6.59 0.27
C ALA A 97 -4.77 -7.36 0.70
N LEU A 98 -4.64 -8.37 1.57
CA LEU A 98 -5.78 -9.09 2.17
C LEU A 98 -6.67 -8.15 2.98
N PHE A 99 -6.08 -7.30 3.82
CA PHE A 99 -6.81 -6.34 4.62
C PHE A 99 -7.63 -5.36 3.77
N HIS A 100 -7.04 -4.84 2.69
CA HIS A 100 -7.74 -3.96 1.76
C HIS A 100 -8.81 -4.69 0.94
N ALA A 101 -8.59 -5.96 0.56
CA ALA A 101 -9.58 -6.79 -0.10
C ALA A 101 -10.78 -7.09 0.81
N TRP A 102 -10.52 -7.47 2.07
CA TRP A 102 -11.54 -7.65 3.09
C TRP A 102 -12.32 -6.34 3.32
N ARG A 103 -11.63 -5.20 3.42
CA ARG A 103 -12.25 -3.89 3.61
C ARG A 103 -13.14 -3.49 2.45
N LYS A 104 -12.72 -3.77 1.21
CA LYS A 104 -13.56 -3.56 0.01
C LYS A 104 -14.88 -4.32 0.14
N ARG A 105 -14.81 -5.59 0.58
CA ARG A 105 -15.98 -6.44 0.81
C ARG A 105 -16.84 -5.96 1.99
N ALA A 106 -16.23 -5.63 3.12
CA ALA A 106 -16.91 -5.14 4.32
C ALA A 106 -17.67 -3.83 4.07
N ASN A 107 -17.11 -2.93 3.25
CA ASN A 107 -17.73 -1.65 2.92
C ASN A 107 -18.62 -1.69 1.66
N LYS A 108 -18.80 -2.87 1.03
CA LYS A 108 -19.58 -3.06 -0.21
C LYS A 108 -19.18 -2.05 -1.29
N LEU A 109 -17.87 -1.88 -1.50
CA LEU A 109 -17.35 -0.96 -2.52
C LEU A 109 -17.49 -1.59 -3.91
N PRO A 110 -17.88 -0.81 -4.94
CA PRO A 110 -17.93 -1.29 -6.31
C PRO A 110 -16.53 -1.54 -6.87
N ASP A 111 -16.45 -2.23 -8.00
CA ASP A 111 -15.20 -2.37 -8.74
C ASP A 111 -14.78 -1.05 -9.38
N TRP A 112 -13.46 -0.86 -9.54
CA TRP A 112 -12.89 0.34 -10.16
C TRP A 112 -13.42 0.58 -11.59
N ASP A 113 -13.74 -0.48 -12.31
CA ASP A 113 -14.27 -0.39 -13.67
C ASP A 113 -15.72 0.12 -13.69
N ARG A 114 -16.46 -0.05 -12.59
CA ARG A 114 -17.88 0.34 -12.43
C ARG A 114 -18.08 1.75 -11.84
N LEU A 115 -17.01 2.51 -11.64
CA LEU A 115 -16.99 3.90 -11.10
C LEU A 115 -17.10 4.97 -12.19
#